data_AF-A0A947X2H0-F1
#
_entry.id   AF-A0A947X2H0-F1
#
_cell.length_a   1.000
_cell.length_b   1.000
_cell.length_c   1.000
_cell.angle_alpha   90.00
_cell.angle_beta   90.00
_cell.angle_gamma   90.00
#
_symmetry.space_group_name_H-M   'P 1'
#
loop_
_entity.id
_entity.type
_entity.pdbx_description
1 polymer ?
#
loop_
_entity_poly.entity_id
_entity_poly.type
_entity_poly.pdbx_seq_one_letter_code
_entity_poly.pdbx_strand_id
1 'polypeptide(L)'
;MDVERVTSSRSEAELFLAHRTDLVRFATALVGPSDAADVVSEAMVSLLRSGQLAQAERPAGLMYRAISARANSMHRSWFRRRLREQRFADRLAIHDPDLRPDVVAAVVRLSPQQRACVYLTY
;
A
#
# COMPACT_ATOMS: atom_id res chain seq x y z
N MET A 1 1.37 -30.67 27.20
CA MET A 1 2.24 -29.50 26.98
C MET A 1 1.37 -28.30 26.58
N ASP A 2 0.22 -28.09 27.25
CA ASP A 2 -0.93 -27.45 26.58
C ASP A 2 -1.63 -26.36 27.39
N VAL A 3 -1.58 -26.38 28.73
CA VAL A 3 -2.36 -25.44 29.56
C VAL A 3 -1.77 -24.03 29.49
N GLU A 4 -0.44 -23.90 29.62
CA GLU A 4 0.26 -22.61 29.63
C GLU A 4 0.18 -21.88 28.28
N ARG A 5 0.13 -22.63 27.17
CA ARG A 5 -0.03 -22.07 25.82
C ARG A 5 -1.46 -21.59 25.57
N VAL A 6 -2.46 -22.28 26.13
CA VAL A 6 -3.88 -21.90 26.06
C VAL A 6 -4.20 -20.69 26.94
N THR A 7 -3.56 -20.55 28.11
CA THR A 7 -3.72 -19.37 28.96
C THR A 7 -3.05 -18.14 28.33
N SER A 8 -1.87 -18.30 27.72
CA SER A 8 -1.21 -17.23 26.97
C SER A 8 -2.06 -16.74 25.79
N SER A 9 -2.61 -17.65 24.98
CA SER A 9 -3.43 -17.27 23.84
C SER A 9 -4.75 -16.59 24.25
N ARG A 10 -5.35 -17.00 25.37
CA ARG A 10 -6.53 -16.32 25.95
C ARG A 10 -6.18 -14.90 26.41
N SER A 11 -5.02 -14.70 27.04
CA SER A 11 -4.50 -13.38 27.43
C SER A 11 -4.24 -12.48 26.22
N GLU A 12 -3.64 -13.01 25.15
CA GLU A 12 -3.41 -12.27 23.91
C GLU A 12 -4.72 -11.85 23.21
N ALA A 13 -5.74 -12.72 23.25
CA ALA A 13 -7.06 -12.42 22.72
C ALA A 13 -7.76 -11.31 23.52
N GLU A 14 -7.71 -11.35 24.84
CA GLU A 14 -8.27 -10.32 25.72
C GLU A 14 -7.58 -8.97 25.49
N LEU A 15 -6.25 -8.97 25.38
CA LEU A 15 -5.46 -7.79 25.06
C LEU A 15 -5.84 -7.19 23.69
N PHE A 16 -5.99 -8.03 22.67
CA PHE A 16 -6.45 -7.55 21.36
C PHE A 16 -7.85 -6.96 21.44
N LEU A 17 -8.78 -7.63 22.13
CA LEU A 17 -10.16 -7.15 22.28
C LEU A 17 -10.22 -5.80 23.01
N ALA A 18 -9.35 -5.58 24.01
CA ALA A 18 -9.26 -4.32 24.72
C ALA A 18 -8.81 -3.14 23.84
N HIS A 19 -7.94 -3.40 22.85
CA HIS A 19 -7.37 -2.36 21.98
C HIS A 19 -7.94 -2.33 20.57
N ARG A 20 -8.80 -3.28 20.18
CA ARG A 20 -9.26 -3.48 18.80
C ARG A 20 -9.76 -2.20 18.12
N THR A 21 -10.54 -1.40 18.85
CA THR A 21 -11.16 -0.19 18.31
C THR A 21 -10.10 0.85 17.96
N ASP A 22 -9.14 1.05 18.85
CA ASP A 22 -8.07 2.03 18.64
C ASP A 22 -7.07 1.56 17.58
N LEU A 23 -6.78 0.25 17.54
CA LEU A 23 -5.93 -0.35 16.51
C LEU A 23 -6.55 -0.19 15.11
N VAL A 24 -7.87 -0.41 14.97
CA VAL A 24 -8.58 -0.21 13.70
C VAL A 24 -8.65 1.27 13.33
N ARG A 25 -8.90 2.17 14.29
CA ARG A 25 -8.87 3.63 14.03
C ARG A 25 -7.49 4.09 13.58
N PHE A 26 -6.44 3.58 14.23
CA PHE A 26 -5.06 3.85 13.85
C PHE A 26 -4.75 3.33 12.45
N ALA A 27 -5.10 2.09 12.13
CA ALA A 27 -4.93 1.54 10.79
C ALA A 27 -5.72 2.34 9.74
N THR A 28 -6.96 2.73 10.07
CA THR A 28 -7.81 3.58 9.21
C THR A 28 -7.14 4.91 8.89
N ALA A 29 -6.46 5.54 9.86
CA ALA A 29 -5.71 6.76 9.62
C ALA A 29 -4.49 6.55 8.71
N LEU A 30 -3.90 5.36 8.69
CA LEU A 30 -2.73 5.04 7.87
C LEU A 30 -3.09 4.64 6.44
N VAL A 31 -4.10 3.80 6.26
CA VAL A 31 -4.39 3.12 4.99
C VAL A 31 -5.80 3.37 4.44
N GLY A 32 -6.62 4.12 5.18
CA GLY A 32 -8.04 4.31 4.87
C GLY A 32 -8.94 3.20 5.44
N PRO A 33 -10.25 3.43 5.47
CA PRO A 33 -11.20 2.54 6.14
C PRO A 33 -11.38 1.19 5.45
N SER A 34 -11.17 1.14 4.12
CA SER A 34 -11.34 -0.09 3.33
C SER A 34 -10.28 -1.16 3.66
N ASP A 35 -9.03 -0.75 3.86
CA ASP A 35 -7.91 -1.69 4.06
C ASP A 35 -7.50 -1.86 5.53
N ALA A 36 -8.09 -1.06 6.43
CA ALA A 36 -7.71 -1.03 7.84
C ALA A 36 -7.86 -2.40 8.52
N ALA A 37 -9.01 -3.07 8.31
CA ALA A 37 -9.29 -4.35 8.95
C ALA A 37 -8.31 -5.44 8.52
N ASP A 38 -7.96 -5.48 7.24
CA ASP A 38 -7.02 -6.46 6.68
C ASP A 38 -5.61 -6.24 7.22
N VAL A 39 -5.15 -4.99 7.26
CA VAL A 39 -3.84 -4.64 7.81
C VAL A 39 -3.72 -5.04 9.29
N VAL A 40 -4.76 -4.77 10.09
CA VAL A 40 -4.80 -5.19 11.50
C VAL A 40 -4.76 -6.71 11.60
N SER A 41 -5.61 -7.40 10.85
CA SER A 41 -5.69 -8.86 10.84
C SER A 41 -4.33 -9.51 10.53
N GLU A 42 -3.69 -9.10 9.44
CA GLU A 42 -2.40 -9.66 9.02
C GLU A 42 -1.28 -9.36 10.02
N ALA A 43 -1.25 -8.14 10.60
CA ALA A 43 -0.28 -7.79 11.63
C ALA A 43 -0.46 -8.66 12.89
N MET A 44 -1.69 -8.84 13.35
CA MET A 44 -1.99 -9.65 14.52
C MET A 44 -1.70 -11.13 14.30
N VAL A 45 -2.09 -11.69 13.14
CA VAL A 45 -1.74 -13.06 12.76
C VAL A 45 -0.22 -13.26 12.75
N SER A 46 0.54 -12.30 12.23
CA SER A 46 2.00 -12.38 12.25
C SER A 46 2.57 -12.38 13.67
N LEU A 47 2.04 -11.53 14.57
CA LEU A 47 2.48 -11.44 15.97
C LEU A 47 2.15 -12.69 16.78
N LEU A 48 0.93 -13.22 16.60
CA LEU A 48 0.48 -14.44 17.29
C LEU A 48 1.28 -15.66 16.83
N ARG A 49 1.60 -15.75 15.53
CA ARG A 49 2.44 -16.83 15.00
C ARG A 49 3.88 -16.78 15.48
N SER A 50 4.43 -15.58 15.69
CA SER A 50 5.80 -15.44 16.19
C SER A 50 5.91 -15.62 17.71
N GLY A 51 4.78 -15.56 18.45
CA GLY A 51 4.75 -15.63 19.91
C GLY A 51 5.43 -14.44 20.59
N GLN A 52 5.69 -13.36 19.84
CA GLN A 52 6.36 -12.17 20.36
C GLN A 52 5.45 -11.31 21.23
N LEU A 53 4.14 -11.40 21.03
CA LEU A 53 3.18 -10.61 21.79
C LEU A 53 3.10 -11.08 23.25
N ALA A 54 3.03 -12.38 23.49
CA ALA A 54 3.11 -12.98 24.83
C ALA A 54 4.39 -12.62 25.62
N GLN A 55 5.51 -12.41 24.93
CA GLN A 55 6.81 -12.13 25.55
C GLN A 55 7.12 -10.62 25.64
N ALA A 56 6.26 -9.77 25.10
CA ALA A 56 6.53 -8.35 25.01
C ALA A 56 6.36 -7.66 26.37
N GLU A 57 7.35 -6.87 26.76
CA GLU A 57 7.25 -5.99 27.94
C GLU A 57 6.15 -4.92 27.77
N ARG A 58 5.92 -4.48 26.53
CA ARG A 58 4.85 -3.52 26.15
C ARG A 58 4.00 -4.06 25.00
N PRO A 59 3.08 -5.00 25.27
CA PRO A 59 2.31 -5.69 24.23
C PRO A 59 1.52 -4.75 23.32
N ALA A 60 0.85 -3.75 23.89
CA ALA A 60 0.09 -2.76 23.12
C ALA A 60 0.96 -1.98 22.13
N GLY A 61 2.12 -1.48 22.57
CA GLY A 61 3.07 -0.79 21.70
C GLY A 61 3.58 -1.66 20.54
N LEU A 62 3.76 -2.96 20.81
CA LEU A 62 4.16 -3.91 19.78
C LEU A 62 3.05 -4.09 18.70
N MET A 63 1.77 -4.11 19.10
CA MET A 63 0.64 -4.17 18.16
C MET A 63 0.63 -2.95 17.21
N TYR A 64 0.74 -1.73 17.76
CA TYR A 64 0.82 -0.51 16.95
C TYR A 64 2.01 -0.52 15.98
N ARG A 65 3.17 -1.00 16.44
CA ARG A 65 4.38 -1.10 15.61
C ARG A 65 4.19 -2.09 14.47
N ALA A 66 3.60 -3.25 14.73
CA ALA A 66 3.33 -4.26 13.70
C ALA A 66 2.36 -3.74 12.64
N ILE A 67 1.28 -3.06 13.05
CA ILE A 67 0.31 -2.44 12.14
C ILE A 67 1.01 -1.38 11.26
N SER A 68 1.83 -0.51 11.86
CA SER A 68 2.59 0.51 11.13
C SER A 68 3.52 -0.11 10.09
N ALA A 69 4.23 -1.18 10.45
CA ALA A 69 5.10 -1.90 9.54
C ALA A 69 4.31 -2.53 8.38
N ARG A 70 3.14 -3.11 8.66
CA ARG A 70 2.29 -3.75 7.64
C ARG A 70 1.67 -2.73 6.69
N ALA A 71 1.17 -1.60 7.20
CA ALA A 71 0.67 -0.48 6.42
C ALA A 71 1.74 0.05 5.45
N ASN A 72 2.96 0.31 5.95
CA ASN A 72 4.08 0.74 5.12
C ASN A 72 4.44 -0.28 4.04
N SER A 73 4.41 -1.57 4.37
CA SER A 73 4.64 -2.63 3.39
C SER A 73 3.59 -2.67 2.29
N MET A 74 2.31 -2.45 2.67
CA MET A 74 1.20 -2.36 1.72
C MET A 74 1.37 -1.18 0.76
N HIS A 75 1.64 0.02 1.27
CA HIS A 75 1.91 1.19 0.44
C HIS A 75 3.04 0.94 -0.55
N ARG A 76 4.18 0.37 -0.10
CA ARG A 76 5.29 0.01 -1.01
C ARG A 76 4.87 -1.00 -2.07
N SER A 77 4.03 -1.97 -1.73
CA SER A 77 3.50 -2.95 -2.69
C SER A 77 2.63 -2.28 -3.74
N TRP A 78 1.72 -1.41 -3.32
CA TRP A 78 0.83 -0.65 -4.21
C TRP A 78 1.58 0.28 -5.12
N PHE A 79 2.54 1.08 -4.60
CA PHE A 79 3.37 1.94 -5.44
C PHE A 79 4.12 1.12 -6.50
N ARG A 80 4.78 0.02 -6.12
CA ARG A 80 5.48 -0.85 -7.07
C ARG A 80 4.54 -1.47 -8.10
N ARG A 81 3.34 -1.88 -7.69
CA ARG A 81 2.31 -2.40 -8.59
C ARG A 81 1.87 -1.32 -9.59
N ARG A 82 1.54 -0.12 -9.11
CA ARG A 82 1.12 1.03 -9.92
C ARG A 82 2.19 1.40 -10.95
N LEU A 83 3.45 1.45 -10.53
CA LEU A 83 4.60 1.69 -11.43
C LEU A 83 4.72 0.63 -12.53
N ARG A 84 4.45 -0.65 -12.24
CA ARG A 84 4.44 -1.71 -13.25
C ARG A 84 3.25 -1.59 -14.20
N GLU A 85 2.07 -1.31 -13.67
CA GLU A 85 0.86 -1.10 -14.47
C GLU A 85 1.01 0.10 -15.41
N GLN A 86 1.57 1.21 -14.94
CA GLN A 86 1.89 2.37 -15.79
C GLN A 86 2.86 2.00 -16.91
N ARG A 87 3.98 1.34 -16.60
CA ARG A 87 4.95 0.89 -17.62
C ARG A 87 4.34 -0.05 -18.66
N PHE A 88 3.39 -0.88 -18.27
CA PHE A 88 2.72 -1.80 -19.19
C PHE A 88 1.60 -1.12 -19.98
N ALA A 89 0.86 -0.20 -19.37
CA ALA A 89 -0.12 0.64 -20.04
C ALA A 89 0.54 1.55 -21.10
N ASP A 90 1.68 2.16 -20.77
CA ASP A 90 2.51 2.93 -21.73
C ASP A 90 3.00 2.05 -22.89
N ARG A 91 3.24 0.75 -22.65
CA ARG A 91 3.64 -0.21 -23.69
C ARG A 91 2.45 -0.72 -24.51
N LEU A 92 1.24 -0.71 -23.95
CA LEU A 92 -0.02 -1.07 -24.59
C LEU A 92 -0.65 0.09 -25.37
N ALA A 93 -0.11 1.31 -25.28
CA ALA A 93 -0.40 2.37 -26.25
C ALA A 93 0.09 1.88 -27.62
N ILE A 94 -0.84 1.26 -28.34
CA ILE A 94 -0.67 0.72 -29.69
C ILE A 94 -0.03 1.79 -30.55
N HIS A 95 1.00 1.39 -31.30
CA HIS A 95 1.50 2.14 -32.45
C HIS A 95 0.32 2.29 -33.42
N ASP A 96 -0.46 3.34 -33.26
CA ASP A 96 -1.34 3.82 -34.31
C ASP A 96 -0.41 4.24 -35.45
N PRO A 97 -0.48 3.62 -36.64
CA PRO A 97 0.38 3.98 -37.76
C PRO A 97 0.18 5.43 -38.23
N ASP A 98 -0.90 6.10 -37.79
CA ASP A 98 -1.11 7.53 -37.98
C ASP A 98 -0.40 8.39 -36.93
N LEU A 99 -0.03 7.82 -35.77
CA LEU A 99 0.84 8.49 -34.81
C LEU A 99 2.29 8.38 -35.31
N ARG A 100 2.79 9.48 -35.88
CA ARG A 100 4.20 9.62 -36.27
C ARG A 100 5.00 10.20 -35.09
N PRO A 101 5.62 9.35 -34.22
CA PRO A 101 6.28 9.81 -33.01
C PRO A 101 7.46 10.74 -33.29
N ASP A 102 8.09 10.60 -34.45
CA ASP A 102 9.10 11.49 -35.02
C ASP A 102 8.53 12.90 -35.29
N VAL A 103 7.31 12.98 -35.83
CA VAL A 103 6.61 14.26 -36.06
C VAL A 103 6.23 14.90 -34.73
N VAL A 104 5.72 14.13 -33.77
CA VAL A 104 5.41 14.63 -32.41
C VAL A 104 6.68 15.16 -31.72
N ALA A 105 7.78 14.41 -31.80
CA ALA A 105 9.07 14.83 -31.24
C ALA A 105 9.60 16.11 -31.91
N ALA A 106 9.38 16.28 -33.22
CA ALA A 106 9.74 17.50 -33.95
C ALA A 106 8.87 18.69 -33.53
N VAL A 107 7.55 18.51 -33.38
CA VAL A 107 6.60 19.56 -32.99
C VAL A 107 6.85 20.04 -31.56
N VAL A 108 7.24 19.15 -30.65
CA VAL A 108 7.60 19.51 -29.25
C VAL A 108 8.84 20.42 -29.18
N ARG A 109 9.74 20.34 -30.17
CA ARG A 109 10.94 21.20 -30.24
C ARG A 109 10.66 22.60 -30.78
N LEU A 110 9.43 22.87 -31.25
CA LEU A 110 9.03 24.18 -31.76
C LEU A 110 8.60 25.13 -30.64
N SER A 111 8.86 26.42 -30.84
CA SER A 111 8.32 27.47 -29.97
C SER A 111 6.78 27.51 -30.01
N PRO A 112 6.11 28.07 -28.99
CA PRO A 112 4.66 28.19 -28.97
C PRO A 112 4.06 28.87 -30.21
N GLN A 113 4.73 29.91 -30.74
CA GLN A 113 4.30 30.63 -31.94
C GLN A 113 4.38 29.75 -33.20
N GLN A 114 5.43 28.95 -33.32
CA GLN A 114 5.60 28.01 -34.44
C GLN A 114 4.57 26.87 -34.40
N ARG A 115 4.27 26.33 -33.21
CA ARG A 115 3.22 25.30 -33.07
C ARG A 115 1.84 25.82 -33.45
N ALA A 116 1.52 27.07 -33.06
CA ALA A 116 0.27 27.72 -33.44
C ALA A 116 0.16 27.88 -34.97
N CYS A 117 1.24 28.28 -35.65
CA CYS A 117 1.27 28.40 -37.10
C CYS A 117 1.01 27.05 -37.80
N VAL A 118 1.65 25.97 -37.34
CA VAL A 118 1.46 24.61 -37.88
C VAL A 118 0.00 24.16 -37.74
N TYR A 119 -0.60 24.35 -36.57
CA TYR A 119 -2.00 23.98 -36.30
C TYR A 119 -3.02 24.77 -37.12
N LEU A 120 -2.71 26.00 -37.49
CA LEU A 120 -3.61 26.84 -38.29
C LEU A 120 -3.48 26.58 -39.80
N THR A 121 -2.38 25.95 -40.23
CA THR A 121 -2.07 25.73 -41.65
C THR A 121 -2.54 24.36 -42.15
N TYR A 122 -2.63 23.36 -41.27
CA TYR A 122 -2.95 21.97 -41.58
C TYR A 122 -4.07 21.47 -40.66
#